data_AF-A0A8J5YD32-F1
#
_entry.id   AF-A0A8J5YD32-F1
#
_cell.length_a   1.000
_cell.length_b   1.000
_cell.length_c   1.000
_cell.angle_alpha   90.00
_cell.angle_beta   90.00
_cell.angle_gamma   90.00
#
_symmetry.space_group_name_H-M   'P 1'
#
loop_
_entity.id
_entity.type
_entity.pdbx_description
1 polymer ?
#
loop_
_entity_poly.entity_id
_entity_poly.type
_entity_poly.pdbx_seq_one_letter_code
_entity_poly.pdbx_strand_id
1 'polypeptide(L)'
;MLVVATVSHNEKPVNFSGQNFKNWQQKMLFYLTMLNLTKFFKDDPPTVKEGEIDEVTTFTTVEAWKHSDFLCQNSILNGLSDALYGVYSVKEIAKEL
;
A
#
# COMPACT_ATOMS: atom_id res chain seq x y z
N MET A 1 -7.49 24.85 -2.10
CA MET A 1 -6.28 24.68 -1.25
C MET A 1 -6.47 23.36 -0.51
N LEU A 2 -5.94 22.26 -1.06
CA LEU A 2 -6.02 20.94 -0.43
C LEU A 2 -5.06 20.94 0.75
N VAL A 3 -5.60 20.85 1.96
CA VAL A 3 -4.80 20.69 3.17
C VAL A 3 -4.20 19.29 3.11
N VAL A 4 -2.96 19.17 2.67
CA VAL A 4 -2.19 17.94 2.85
C VAL A 4 -1.83 17.91 4.32
N ALA A 5 -2.69 17.29 5.11
CA ALA A 5 -2.38 16.97 6.49
C ALA A 5 -1.20 16.00 6.46
N THR A 6 0.00 16.49 6.75
CA THR A 6 1.15 15.65 7.05
C THR A 6 0.91 15.03 8.41
N VAL A 7 0.13 13.94 8.44
CA VAL A 7 -0.11 13.21 9.67
C VAL A 7 1.11 12.34 9.94
N SER A 8 1.95 12.79 10.86
CA SER A 8 3.04 12.01 11.46
C SER A 8 2.45 10.85 12.26
N HIS A 9 1.96 9.80 11.59
CA HIS A 9 1.49 8.56 12.21
C HIS A 9 2.64 7.56 12.35
N ASN A 10 3.53 7.83 13.29
CA ASN A 10 4.57 6.87 13.69
C ASN A 10 4.05 5.73 14.60
N GLU A 11 2.73 5.59 14.80
CA GLU A 11 2.19 4.40 15.46
C GLU A 11 2.23 3.23 14.47
N LYS A 12 3.34 2.49 14.51
CA LYS A 12 3.50 1.21 13.81
C LYS A 12 2.34 0.28 14.22
N PRO A 13 1.64 -0.36 13.26
CA PRO A 13 0.60 -1.32 13.59
C PRO A 13 1.19 -2.48 14.41
N VAL A 14 0.39 -3.00 15.35
CA VAL A 14 0.78 -4.14 16.20
C VAL A 14 1.25 -5.31 15.31
N ASN A 15 2.42 -5.88 15.62
CA ASN A 15 2.97 -7.00 14.85
C ASN A 15 2.03 -8.21 14.87
N PHE A 16 1.68 -8.73 13.69
CA PHE A 16 0.95 -9.99 13.53
C PHE A 16 1.90 -11.17 13.68
N SER A 17 1.63 -12.02 14.66
CA SER A 17 2.39 -13.25 14.90
C SER A 17 1.66 -14.51 14.42
N GLY A 18 0.58 -14.38 13.65
CA GLY A 18 -0.25 -15.49 13.19
C GLY A 18 -1.52 -15.74 14.02
N GLN A 19 -1.69 -15.02 15.14
CA GLN A 19 -2.86 -15.13 16.03
C GLN A 19 -3.75 -13.88 15.95
N ASN A 20 -5.03 -14.04 16.31
CA ASN A 20 -6.01 -12.94 16.36
C ASN A 20 -6.12 -12.14 15.05
N PHE A 21 -6.08 -12.83 13.90
CA PHE A 21 -6.04 -12.22 12.57
C PHE A 21 -7.11 -11.15 12.37
N LYS A 22 -8.35 -11.37 12.81
CA LYS A 22 -9.44 -10.39 12.67
C LYS A 22 -9.12 -9.04 13.34
N ASN A 23 -8.55 -9.08 14.55
CA ASN A 23 -8.20 -7.87 15.29
C ASN A 23 -7.01 -7.16 14.64
N TRP A 24 -6.01 -7.92 14.19
CA TRP A 24 -4.88 -7.36 13.47
C TRP A 24 -5.31 -6.72 12.14
N GLN A 25 -6.14 -7.42 11.36
CA GLN A 25 -6.67 -6.95 10.09
C GLN A 25 -7.43 -5.64 10.24
N GLN A 26 -8.27 -5.50 11.27
CA GLN A 26 -8.98 -4.25 11.56
C GLN A 26 -8.02 -3.10 11.92
N LYS A 27 -7.01 -3.37 12.75
CA LYS A 27 -5.98 -2.37 13.10
C LYS A 27 -5.15 -1.95 11.89
N MET A 28 -4.78 -2.91 11.03
CA MET A 28 -4.05 -2.65 9.80
C MET A 28 -4.89 -1.84 8.81
N LEU A 29 -6.17 -2.17 8.66
CA LEU A 29 -7.09 -1.40 7.82
C LEU A 29 -7.22 0.04 8.29
N PHE A 30 -7.33 0.27 9.61
CA PHE A 30 -7.35 1.61 10.19
C PHE A 30 -6.06 2.37 9.88
N TYR A 31 -4.89 1.73 10.08
CA TYR A 31 -3.59 2.32 9.77
C TYR A 31 -3.47 2.73 8.29
N LEU A 32 -3.83 1.85 7.37
CA LEU A 32 -3.79 2.14 5.93
C LEU A 32 -4.80 3.22 5.52
N THR A 33 -5.92 3.34 6.25
CA THR A 33 -6.89 4.43 6.03
C THR A 33 -6.28 5.76 6.40
N MET A 34 -5.57 5.84 7.53
CA MET A 34 -4.87 7.07 7.93
C MET A 34 -3.77 7.48 6.93
N LEU A 35 -3.19 6.51 6.22
CA LEU A 35 -2.20 6.75 5.16
C LEU A 35 -2.84 7.05 3.78
N ASN A 36 -4.17 7.02 3.64
CA ASN A 36 -4.89 7.12 2.37
C ASN A 36 -4.52 6.03 1.34
N LEU A 37 -4.15 4.84 1.83
CA LEU A 37 -3.71 3.70 1.01
C LEU A 37 -4.81 2.65 0.81
N THR A 38 -6.00 2.81 1.39
CA THR A 38 -7.07 1.81 1.25
C THR A 38 -7.68 1.73 -0.14
N LYS A 39 -7.51 2.76 -0.97
CA LYS A 39 -7.96 2.76 -2.36
C LYS A 39 -7.33 1.62 -3.19
N PHE A 40 -6.08 1.26 -2.89
CA PHE A 40 -5.36 0.18 -3.58
C PHE A 40 -5.93 -1.22 -3.33
N PHE A 41 -6.87 -1.37 -2.38
CA PHE A 41 -7.58 -2.64 -2.19
C PHE A 41 -8.81 -2.81 -3.08
N LYS A 42 -9.28 -1.73 -3.71
CA LYS A 42 -10.57 -1.69 -4.41
C LYS A 42 -10.44 -1.21 -5.84
N ASP A 43 -9.51 -0.28 -6.06
CA ASP A 43 -9.35 0.41 -7.33
C ASP A 43 -8.28 -0.30 -8.16
N ASP A 44 -8.56 -0.45 -9.45
CA ASP A 44 -7.57 -0.92 -10.41
C ASP A 44 -6.53 0.17 -10.71
N PRO A 45 -5.33 -0.22 -11.19
CA PRO A 45 -4.35 0.75 -11.68
C PRO A 45 -4.95 1.70 -12.74
N PRO A 46 -4.46 2.94 -12.83
CA PRO A 46 -4.93 3.91 -13.81
C PRO A 46 -4.84 3.32 -15.22
N THR A 47 -5.98 3.24 -15.90
CA THR A 47 -6.02 2.85 -17.32
C THR A 47 -5.87 4.12 -18.14
N VAL A 48 -4.74 4.26 -18.84
CA VAL A 48 -4.48 5.43 -19.68
C VAL A 48 -4.89 5.08 -21.11
N LYS A 49 -5.81 5.86 -21.69
CA LYS A 49 -6.14 5.76 -23.11
C LYS A 49 -5.27 6.70 -23.91
N GLU A 50 -4.66 6.16 -24.96
CA GLU A 50 -3.80 6.90 -25.89
C GLU A 50 -4.59 8.07 -26.52
N GLY A 51 -4.15 9.31 -26.27
CA GLY A 51 -4.76 10.53 -26.81
C GLY A 51 -5.73 11.29 -25.90
N GLU A 52 -6.09 10.79 -24.71
CA GLU A 52 -6.96 11.53 -23.76
C GLU A 52 -6.19 12.47 -22.82
N ILE A 53 -4.92 12.15 -22.51
CA ILE A 53 -4.07 12.86 -21.54
C ILE A 53 -2.66 12.95 -22.13
N ASP A 54 -1.92 14.04 -21.87
CA ASP A 54 -0.54 14.16 -22.33
C ASP A 54 0.38 13.10 -21.67
N GLU A 55 1.46 12.77 -22.36
CA GLU A 55 2.40 11.71 -21.98
C GLU A 55 3.04 11.94 -20.61
N VAL A 56 3.30 13.19 -20.23
CA VAL A 56 3.92 13.54 -18.94
C VAL A 56 2.94 13.30 -17.80
N THR A 57 1.68 13.74 -17.94
CA THR A 57 0.64 13.51 -16.93
C THR A 57 0.33 12.02 -16.78
N THR A 58 0.32 11.29 -17.89
CA THR A 58 0.20 9.83 -17.94
C THR A 58 1.30 9.15 -17.12
N PHE A 59 2.56 9.45 -17.44
CA PHE A 59 3.73 8.89 -16.76
C PHE A 59 3.70 9.20 -15.26
N THR A 60 3.44 10.46 -14.90
CA THR A 60 3.39 10.91 -13.50
C THR A 60 2.30 10.18 -12.70
N THR A 61 1.14 9.96 -13.31
CA THR A 61 0.02 9.23 -12.68
C THR A 61 0.36 7.77 -12.43
N VAL A 62 1.00 7.11 -13.39
CA VAL A 62 1.44 5.71 -13.27
C VAL A 62 2.51 5.56 -12.20
N GLU A 63 3.52 6.44 -12.18
CA GLU A 63 4.59 6.39 -11.18
C GLU A 63 4.08 6.69 -9.76
N ALA A 64 3.18 7.67 -9.62
CA ALA A 64 2.54 7.95 -8.33
C ALA A 64 1.71 6.77 -7.83
N TRP A 65 1.03 6.05 -8.73
CA TRP A 65 0.31 4.83 -8.40
C TRP A 65 1.26 3.73 -7.92
N LYS A 66 2.31 3.41 -8.69
CA LYS A 66 3.31 2.40 -8.32
C LYS A 66 3.97 2.69 -6.97
N HIS A 67 4.35 3.95 -6.74
CA HIS A 67 4.95 4.37 -5.49
C HIS A 67 4.00 4.14 -4.30
N SER A 68 2.73 4.50 -4.47
CA SER A 68 1.72 4.34 -3.43
C SER A 68 1.34 2.87 -3.20
N ASP A 69 1.30 2.05 -4.25
CA ASP A 69 1.10 0.60 -4.16
C ASP A 69 2.25 -0.06 -3.40
N PHE A 70 3.50 0.29 -3.73
CA PHE A 70 4.68 -0.14 -2.98
C PHE A 70 4.60 0.25 -1.49
N LEU A 71 4.16 1.47 -1.16
CA LEU A 71 3.97 1.89 0.23
C LEU A 71 2.88 1.08 0.93
N CYS A 72 1.78 0.75 0.25
CA CYS A 72 0.70 -0.07 0.79
C CYS A 72 1.20 -1.47 1.14
N GLN A 73 1.89 -2.12 0.22
CA GLN A 73 2.46 -3.45 0.42
C GLN A 73 3.48 -3.46 1.57
N ASN A 74 4.40 -2.49 1.60
CA ASN A 74 5.39 -2.39 2.68
C ASN A 74 4.76 -2.08 4.04
N SER A 75 3.67 -1.31 4.08
CA SER A 75 2.93 -1.04 5.32
C SER A 75 2.33 -2.31 5.91
N ILE A 76 1.77 -3.19 5.04
CA ILE A 76 1.26 -4.50 5.45
C ILE A 76 2.41 -5.38 5.96
N LEU A 77 3.51 -5.47 5.20
CA LEU A 77 4.69 -6.25 5.58
C LEU A 77 5.26 -5.79 6.92
N ASN A 78 5.39 -4.48 7.14
CA ASN A 78 5.89 -3.90 8.40
C ASN A 78 5.00 -4.21 9.60
N GLY A 79 3.73 -4.57 9.38
CA GLY A 79 2.84 -5.05 10.43
C GLY A 79 2.95 -6.53 10.76
N LEU A 80 3.85 -7.27 10.11
CA LEU A 80 4.11 -8.69 10.40
C LEU A 80 5.20 -8.86 11.45
N SER A 81 5.23 -10.01 12.12
CA SER A 81 6.40 -10.44 12.88
C SER A 81 7.57 -10.74 11.94
N ASP A 82 8.81 -10.66 12.42
CA ASP A 82 10.00 -10.92 11.62
C ASP A 82 9.97 -12.29 10.93
N ALA A 83 9.46 -13.30 11.64
CA ALA A 83 9.29 -14.66 11.10
C ALA A 83 8.33 -14.69 9.89
N LEU A 84 7.23 -13.93 9.94
CA LEU A 84 6.28 -13.85 8.82
C LEU A 84 6.77 -12.89 7.73
N TYR A 85 7.44 -11.79 8.12
CA TYR A 85 8.03 -10.84 7.18
C TYR A 85 8.97 -11.56 6.21
N GLY A 86 9.91 -12.38 6.71
CA GLY A 86 10.86 -13.10 5.87
C GLY A 86 10.21 -14.11 4.90
N VAL A 87 9.02 -14.63 5.23
CA VAL A 87 8.26 -15.54 4.37
C VAL A 87 7.56 -14.78 3.25
N TYR A 88 7.00 -13.61 3.55
CA TYR A 88 6.14 -12.86 2.61
C TYR A 88 6.88 -11.76 1.83
N SER A 89 8.03 -11.26 2.30
CA SER A 89 8.82 -10.22 1.62
C SER A 89 9.45 -10.71 0.31
N VAL A 90 9.67 -12.02 0.16
CA VAL A 90 10.33 -12.62 -1.01
C VAL A 90 9.40 -12.73 -2.23
N LYS A 91 8.09 -12.44 -2.07
CA LYS A 91 7.07 -12.79 -3.08
C LYS A 91 7.03 -11.92 -4.33
N GLU A 92 7.94 -10.95 -4.49
CA GLU A 92 8.05 -10.13 -5.70
C GLU A 92 8.42 -10.96 -6.95
N ILE A 93 9.00 -12.15 -6.81
CA ILE A 93 9.47 -12.94 -7.97
C ILE A 93 8.41 -13.92 -8.54
N ALA A 94 7.30 -14.17 -7.83
CA ALA A 94 6.37 -15.23 -8.24
C ALA A 94 5.29 -14.79 -9.26
N LYS A 95 5.22 -13.50 -9.63
CA LYS A 95 4.31 -13.01 -10.68
C LYS A 95 4.99 -12.79 -12.04
N GLU A 96 6.31 -13.00 -12.14
CA GLU A 96 7.08 -12.88 -13.39
C GLU A 96 7.64 -14.23 -13.93
N LEU A 97 7.14 -15.38 -13.45
CA LEU A 97 7.46 -16.71 -14.01
C LEU A 97 6.28 -17.33 -14.75
#